data_AF-A0A917BX93-F1
#
_entry.id   AF-A0A917BX93-F1
#
_cell.length_a   1.000
_cell.length_b   1.000
_cell.length_c   1.000
_cell.angle_alpha   90.00
_cell.angle_beta   90.00
_cell.angle_gamma   90.00
#
_symmetry.space_group_name_H-M   'P 1'
#
loop_
_entity.id
_entity.type
_entity.pdbx_description
1 polymer ?
#
loop_
_entity_poly.entity_id
_entity_poly.type
_entity_poly.pdbx_seq_one_letter_code
_entity_poly.pdbx_strand_id
1 'polypeptide(L)' 'MMNADPTGMENIGDDDDTRLIATALYNAQGFENALSRVSDYIREAKDTMQRREWQRIALELTNICAADPQCEAKRRKILN' A
#
# COMPACT_ATOMS: atom_id res chain seq x y z
N MET A 1 -7.85 -35.63 -26.74
CA MET A 1 -6.64 -35.08 -26.09
C MET A 1 -6.53 -33.63 -26.51
N MET A 2 -6.82 -32.69 -25.62
CA MET A 2 -6.40 -31.29 -25.71
C MET A 2 -6.41 -30.77 -24.28
N ASN A 3 -5.21 -30.50 -23.76
CA ASN A 3 -4.97 -30.02 -22.41
C ASN A 3 -5.50 -28.60 -22.30
N ALA A 4 -6.49 -28.38 -21.45
CA ALA A 4 -6.83 -27.05 -20.98
C ALA A 4 -5.77 -26.64 -19.96
N ASP A 5 -4.99 -25.64 -20.34
CA ASP A 5 -3.98 -25.00 -19.51
C ASP A 5 -4.65 -24.38 -18.26
N PRO A 6 -4.32 -24.79 -17.03
CA PRO A 6 -4.88 -24.20 -15.82
C PRO A 6 -3.99 -23.04 -15.36
N THR A 7 -3.86 -22.00 -16.18
CA THR A 7 -3.24 -20.73 -15.76
C THR A 7 -4.20 -19.56 -15.94
N GLY A 8 -5.41 -19.75 -15.40
CA GLY A 8 -6.32 -18.67 -15.03
C GLY A 8 -6.29 -18.42 -13.53
N MET A 9 -5.12 -18.21 -12.92
CA MET A 9 -5.06 -17.59 -11.60
C MET A 9 -5.15 -16.08 -11.81
N GLU A 10 -6.38 -15.58 -11.82
CA GLU A 10 -6.65 -14.17 -11.54
C GLU A 10 -6.01 -13.83 -10.19
N ASN A 11 -4.80 -13.27 -10.21
CA ASN A 11 -4.23 -12.53 -9.08
C ASN A 11 -4.86 -11.11 -9.01
N ILE A 12 -6.18 -11.00 -9.23
CA ILE A 12 -6.95 -9.76 -9.09
C ILE A 12 -7.60 -9.77 -7.69
N GLY A 13 -6.78 -10.10 -6.68
CA GLY A 13 -7.22 -10.22 -5.29
C GLY A 13 -6.38 -9.39 -4.31
N ASP A 14 -5.08 -9.19 -4.57
CA ASP A 14 -4.18 -8.55 -3.57
C ASP A 14 -3.94 -7.05 -3.79
N ASP A 15 -3.91 -6.58 -5.04
CA ASP A 15 -3.52 -5.19 -5.34
C ASP A 15 -4.67 -4.18 -5.09
N ASP A 16 -5.92 -4.58 -5.35
CA ASP A 16 -7.09 -3.76 -5.04
C ASP A 16 -7.31 -3.64 -3.52
N ASP A 17 -7.12 -4.72 -2.76
CA ASP A 17 -7.23 -4.73 -1.30
C ASP A 17 -6.18 -3.83 -0.65
N THR A 18 -4.93 -3.91 -1.13
CA THR A 18 -3.84 -3.03 -0.69
C THR A 18 -4.22 -1.55 -0.87
N ARG A 19 -4.76 -1.20 -2.04
CA ARG A 19 -5.15 0.18 -2.35
C ARG A 19 -6.35 0.65 -1.54
N LEU A 20 -7.32 -0.21 -1.28
CA LEU A 20 -8.46 0.07 -0.42
C LEU A 20 -8.02 0.36 1.02
N ILE A 21 -7.14 -0.48 1.58
CA ILE A 21 -6.58 -0.29 2.93
C ILE A 21 -5.78 1.02 3.00
N ALA A 22 -4.90 1.27 2.02
CA ALA A 22 -4.13 2.52 1.95
C ALA A 22 -5.05 3.75 1.90
N THR A 23 -6.10 3.71 1.08
CA THR A 23 -7.08 4.80 0.96
C THR A 23 -7.83 5.02 2.27
N ALA A 24 -8.26 3.94 2.94
CA ALA A 24 -8.94 4.03 4.23
C ALA A 24 -8.04 4.64 5.31
N LEU A 25 -6.78 4.19 5.41
CA LEU A 25 -5.80 4.73 6.34
C LEU A 25 -5.51 6.21 6.06
N TYR A 26 -5.33 6.58 4.79
CA TYR A 26 -5.12 7.96 4.37
C TYR A 26 -6.30 8.86 4.78
N ASN A 27 -7.53 8.45 4.49
CA ASN A 27 -8.72 9.23 4.80
C ASN A 27 -8.95 9.36 6.31
N ALA A 28 -8.62 8.32 7.09
CA ALA A 28 -8.84 8.32 8.53
C ALA A 28 -7.80 9.14 9.30
N GLN A 29 -6.53 9.15 8.85
CA GLN A 29 -5.42 9.65 9.67
C GLN A 29 -4.57 10.72 8.98
N GLY A 30 -4.73 10.90 7.67
CA GLY A 30 -3.82 11.66 6.83
C GLY A 30 -2.51 10.91 6.54
N PHE A 31 -1.77 11.36 5.54
CA PHE A 31 -0.58 10.68 5.02
C PHE A 31 0.50 10.39 6.06
N GLU A 32 0.92 11.40 6.83
CA GLU A 32 2.06 11.26 7.77
C GLU A 32 1.78 10.23 8.86
N ASN A 33 0.59 10.29 9.46
CA ASN A 33 0.17 9.33 10.49
C ASN A 33 -0.05 7.94 9.91
N ALA A 34 -0.69 7.83 8.74
CA ALA A 34 -0.89 6.56 8.06
C ALA A 34 0.45 5.89 7.73
N LEU A 35 1.41 6.64 7.19
CA LEU A 35 2.74 6.12 6.84
C LEU A 35 3.54 5.72 8.09
N SER A 36 3.47 6.51 9.17
CA SER A 36 4.08 6.14 10.45
C SER A 36 3.50 4.84 10.98
N ARG A 37 2.18 4.70 10.96
CA ARG A 37 1.49 3.49 11.45
C ARG A 37 1.84 2.25 10.63
N VAL A 38 1.86 2.38 9.31
CA VAL A 38 2.27 1.29 8.41
C VAL A 38 3.75 0.93 8.64
N SER A 39 4.61 1.92 8.89
CA SER A 39 6.03 1.67 9.22
C SER A 39 6.19 0.85 10.50
N ASP A 40 5.36 1.09 11.52
CA ASP A 40 5.33 0.26 12.73
C ASP A 40 4.86 -1.17 12.43
N TYR A 41 3.82 -1.35 11.61
CA TYR A 41 3.38 -2.68 11.21
C TYR A 41 4.43 -3.46 10.41
N ILE A 42 5.19 -2.79 9.53
CA ILE A 42 6.32 -3.40 8.82
C ILE A 42 7.39 -3.90 9.80
N ARG A 43 7.67 -3.12 10.86
CA ARG A 43 8.66 -3.46 11.90
C ARG A 43 8.18 -4.60 12.79
N GLU A 44 6.89 -4.63 13.12
CA GLU A 44 6.28 -5.65 13.97
C GLU A 44 5.96 -6.96 13.23
N ALA A 45 5.85 -6.93 11.90
CA ALA A 45 5.57 -8.09 11.07
C ALA A 45 6.63 -9.19 11.25
N LYS A 46 6.17 -10.35 11.71
CA LYS A 46 7.00 -11.54 12.00
C LYS A 46 7.21 -12.42 10.77
N ASP A 47 6.28 -12.40 9.80
CA ASP A 47 6.41 -13.14 8.56
C ASP A 47 6.69 -12.22 7.36
N THR A 48 7.28 -12.82 6.32
CA THR A 48 7.73 -12.09 5.14
C THR A 48 6.59 -11.68 4.22
N MET A 49 5.48 -12.43 4.19
CA MET A 49 4.33 -12.09 3.34
C MET A 49 3.60 -10.87 3.91
N GLN A 50 3.29 -10.88 5.20
CA GLN A 50 2.69 -9.73 5.88
C GLN A 50 3.58 -8.49 5.79
N ARG A 51 4.90 -8.63 5.94
CA ARG A 51 5.82 -7.50 5.74
C ARG A 51 5.73 -6.94 4.32
N ARG A 52 5.67 -7.79 3.30
CA ARG A 52 5.53 -7.37 1.89
C ARG A 52 4.19 -6.68 1.63
N GLU A 53 3.11 -7.17 2.23
CA GLU A 53 1.78 -6.56 2.15
C GLU A 53 1.80 -5.13 2.71
N TRP A 54 2.34 -4.94 3.93
CA TRP A 54 2.48 -3.60 4.50
C TRP A 54 3.40 -2.67 3.69
N GLN A 55 4.45 -3.22 3.07
CA GLN A 55 5.29 -2.46 2.14
C GLN A 55 4.52 -2.01 0.88
N ARG A 56 3.63 -2.84 0.35
CA ARG A 56 2.75 -2.45 -0.77
C ARG A 56 1.75 -1.37 -0.34
N ILE A 57 1.18 -1.49 0.86
CA ILE A 57 0.27 -0.46 1.42
C ILE A 57 1.01 0.89 1.57
N ALA A 58 2.26 0.87 2.04
CA ALA A 58 3.09 2.08 2.13
C ALA A 58 3.36 2.72 0.76
N LEU A 59 3.56 1.91 -0.28
CA LEU A 59 3.71 2.39 -1.65
C LEU A 59 2.42 3.05 -2.14
N GLU A 60 1.27 2.40 -1.93
CA GLU A 60 -0.03 2.97 -2.31
C GLU A 60 -0.35 4.26 -1.57
N LEU A 61 -0.05 4.37 -0.27
CA LEU A 61 -0.15 5.63 0.47
C LEU A 61 0.68 6.74 -0.18
N THR A 62 1.87 6.40 -0.67
CA THR A 62 2.75 7.34 -1.37
C THR A 62 2.16 7.76 -2.72
N ASN A 63 1.56 6.83 -3.46
CA ASN A 63 0.87 7.10 -4.73
C ASN A 63 -0.35 8.01 -4.54
N ILE A 64 -1.17 7.74 -3.51
CA ILE A 64 -2.33 8.56 -3.13
C ILE A 64 -1.87 9.98 -2.78
N CYS A 65 -0.84 10.11 -1.94
CA CYS A 65 -0.30 11.41 -1.57
C CYS A 65 0.26 12.19 -2.77
N ALA A 66 0.93 11.52 -3.70
CA ALA A 66 1.47 12.15 -4.91
C ALA A 66 0.37 12.71 -5.83
N ALA A 67 -0.83 12.10 -5.81
CA ALA A 67 -1.99 12.57 -6.56
C ALA A 67 -2.75 13.73 -5.87
N ASP A 68 -2.51 13.98 -4.58
CA ASP A 68 -3.05 15.11 -3.82
C ASP A 68 -2.01 16.25 -3.76
N PRO A 69 -2.23 17.40 -4.43
CA PRO A 69 -1.27 18.50 -4.46
C PRO A 69 -0.88 19.04 -3.07
N GLN A 70 -1.80 18.98 -2.11
CA GLN A 70 -1.53 19.44 -0.75
C GLN A 70 -0.66 18.44 0.01
N CYS A 71 -0.90 17.15 -0.21
CA CYS A 71 -0.09 16.10 0.39
C CYS A 71 1.31 16.04 -0.25
N GLU A 72 1.41 16.04 -1.57
CA GLU A 72 2.68 16.02 -2.29
C GLU A 72 3.57 17.21 -1.92
N ALA A 73 2.99 18.39 -1.71
CA ALA A 73 3.73 19.56 -1.21
C ALA A 73 4.32 19.32 0.20
N LYS A 74 3.63 18.57 1.07
CA LYS A 74 4.16 18.17 2.38
C LYS A 74 5.23 17.09 2.26
N ARG A 75 4.98 16.05 1.46
CA ARG A 75 5.93 14.96 1.19
C ARG A 75 7.27 15.49 0.69
N ARG A 76 7.26 16.46 -0.23
CA ARG A 76 8.47 17.12 -0.74
C ARG A 76 9.27 17.90 0.31
N LYS A 77 8.61 18.40 1.37
CA LYS A 77 9.30 19.07 2.48
C LYS A 77 9.97 18.09 3.45
N ILE A 78 9.51 16.85 3.49
CA ILE A 78 10.07 15.80 4.36
C ILE A 78 11.29 15.13 3.69
N LEU A 79 11.32 15.10 2.35
CA LEU A 79 12.37 14.44 1.57
C LEU A 79 13.53 15.36 1.13
N ASN A 80 13.43 16.67 1.37
CA ASN A 80 14.47 17.67 1.14
C ASN A 80 15.05 18.15 2.47
#